data_AF-A0A7Y8BKX9-F1
#
_entry.id   AF-A0A7Y8BKX9-F1
#
_cell.length_a   1.000
_cell.length_b   1.000
_cell.length_c   1.000
_cell.angle_alpha   90.00
_cell.angle_beta   90.00
_cell.angle_gamma   90.00
#
_symmetry.space_group_name_H-M   'P 1'
#
loop_
_entity.id
_entity.type
_entity.pdbx_description
1 polymer ?
#
loop_
_entity_poly.entity_id
_entity_poly.type
_entity_poly.pdbx_seq_one_letter_code
_entity_poly.pdbx_strand_id
1 'polypeptide(L)'
;MKPRFWLGRILSLVLILFTLTVQAASGPEVAQLLNTRYRNTPADCPGNHAAYFCSGVLVSDLAGGLAEKFWEHTPTAKNLGARSFSYMRSDLGIRTLTQNGGMVFFDPFTAISQGKTVDVLCAYPLTANILQGLYGCGTGGSEADPASCPAQGVSDAPGWLAHFQQQGQDPLQQCSLSSRIPAQFRASLLAHEQLGSSWVTQPNKLMVRNWDERAPTQVPVQALFYDVNLPAGLREAQINQRDYYNATGQWLPILRLNLAGADGAVFGFNLQDQLYIGYEVAERLNARYADTSAICPDGSAAYNCDGVLIRITDASAEFHAWNPSLGSIARNGIAFSYLRADVPLPKLAWAGNQGLLMKELAAPTAHPLTVRCAFPWDGATFFRSDSCNEHSEGPGVSKPCDEQGITTAEQWLDYFYYALTINKHFGCSFKGDASQFAVNNQARALLTDGWRNEEQNEVIIANWGDDIPTQIPLEAFFYVSGSAALPHAEFFQNDYFRVTGQFLPVIRFNLAPTANEPAFSYHPQDQLDVGAPNP
;
A
#
# COMPACT_ATOMS: atom_id res chain seq x y z
N MET A 1 74.44 11.08 -33.49
CA MET A 1 73.69 9.81 -33.58
C MET A 1 72.25 10.06 -33.11
N LYS A 2 71.23 9.77 -33.95
CA LYS A 2 69.82 9.62 -33.53
C LYS A 2 69.67 8.24 -32.83
N PRO A 3 68.79 8.05 -31.82
CA PRO A 3 67.33 7.85 -31.99
C PRO A 3 66.47 8.61 -30.94
N ARG A 4 65.29 9.17 -31.28
CA ARG A 4 63.90 8.61 -31.36
C ARG A 4 63.19 8.37 -30.01
N PHE A 5 62.19 9.24 -29.74
CA PHE A 5 60.83 9.01 -29.21
C PHE A 5 60.55 7.78 -28.35
N TRP A 6 59.96 7.98 -27.16
CA TRP A 6 58.65 7.40 -26.80
C TRP A 6 57.94 8.29 -25.77
N LEU A 7 56.78 8.80 -26.18
CA LEU A 7 55.83 9.60 -25.40
C LEU A 7 55.08 8.74 -24.38
N GLY A 8 54.81 9.35 -23.23
CA GLY A 8 53.49 9.45 -22.60
C GLY A 8 52.59 8.21 -22.56
N ARG A 9 52.56 7.54 -21.41
CA ARG A 9 51.43 6.71 -20.93
C ARG A 9 51.49 6.59 -19.39
N ILE A 10 51.32 7.73 -18.71
CA ILE A 10 51.02 7.76 -17.26
C ILE A 10 49.89 8.78 -17.10
N LEU A 11 48.67 8.44 -17.52
CA LEU A 11 47.42 9.10 -17.09
C LEU A 11 46.20 8.41 -17.73
N SER A 12 45.96 7.12 -17.47
CA SER A 12 44.70 6.46 -17.85
C SER A 12 44.48 5.21 -17.00
N LEU A 13 44.38 5.41 -15.69
CA LEU A 13 43.88 4.41 -14.74
C LEU A 13 43.39 5.14 -13.48
N VAL A 14 42.64 6.24 -13.67
CA VAL A 14 41.67 6.64 -12.65
C VAL A 14 40.52 5.66 -12.83
N LEU A 15 40.59 4.63 -12.00
CA LEU A 15 39.57 3.63 -11.76
C LEU A 15 38.20 4.30 -11.81
N ILE A 16 37.42 3.90 -12.80
CA ILE A 16 35.96 3.99 -12.77
C ILE A 16 35.52 3.05 -11.64
N LEU A 17 35.56 3.55 -10.40
CA LEU A 17 34.75 3.05 -9.30
C LEU A 17 33.34 3.54 -9.60
N PHE A 18 32.64 2.81 -10.47
CA PHE A 18 31.18 2.82 -10.38
C PHE A 18 30.86 2.41 -8.94
N THR A 19 30.35 3.36 -8.17
CA THR A 19 29.55 3.07 -6.99
C THR A 19 28.41 2.20 -7.49
N LEU A 20 28.58 0.88 -7.46
CA LEU A 20 27.47 -0.04 -7.45
C LEU A 20 26.74 0.26 -6.15
N THR A 21 25.77 1.16 -6.21
CA THR A 21 24.76 1.23 -5.17
C THR A 21 24.13 -0.15 -5.16
N VAL A 22 24.46 -0.95 -4.15
CA VAL A 22 23.78 -2.21 -3.88
C VAL A 22 22.34 -1.81 -3.60
N GLN A 23 21.50 -1.85 -4.64
CA GLN A 23 20.08 -1.64 -4.48
C GLN A 23 19.55 -2.81 -3.66
N ALA A 24 18.81 -2.50 -2.60
CA ALA A 24 18.06 -3.52 -1.88
C ALA A 24 17.11 -4.21 -2.88
N ALA A 25 16.92 -5.52 -2.72
CA ALA A 25 15.99 -6.27 -3.56
C ALA A 25 14.60 -5.65 -3.49
N SER A 26 13.97 -5.47 -4.66
CA SER A 26 12.60 -4.99 -4.78
C SER A 26 11.60 -5.99 -4.22
N GLY A 27 10.39 -5.54 -3.89
CA GLY A 27 9.32 -6.42 -3.38
C GLY A 27 9.03 -7.65 -4.27
N PRO A 28 8.93 -7.51 -5.61
CA PRO A 28 8.80 -8.65 -6.53
C PRO A 28 9.98 -9.63 -6.45
N GLU A 29 11.22 -9.12 -6.38
CA GLU A 29 12.42 -9.96 -6.27
C GLU A 29 12.46 -10.72 -4.94
N VAL A 30 12.04 -10.08 -3.84
CA VAL A 30 11.90 -10.73 -2.53
C VAL A 30 10.86 -11.84 -2.58
N ALA A 31 9.69 -11.60 -3.19
CA ALA A 31 8.67 -12.64 -3.37
C ALA A 31 9.20 -13.84 -4.17
N GLN A 32 9.90 -13.58 -5.28
CA GLN A 32 10.51 -14.62 -6.10
C GLN A 32 11.58 -15.41 -5.34
N LEU A 33 12.45 -14.74 -4.58
CA LEU A 33 13.47 -15.38 -3.76
C LEU A 33 12.85 -16.31 -2.71
N LEU A 34 11.79 -15.87 -2.03
CA LEU A 34 11.08 -16.68 -1.05
C LEU A 34 10.39 -17.89 -1.68
N ASN A 35 9.75 -17.74 -2.84
CA ASN A 35 9.17 -18.87 -3.58
C ASN A 35 10.22 -19.88 -4.04
N THR A 36 11.40 -19.41 -4.47
CA THR A 36 12.53 -20.29 -4.80
C THR A 36 12.99 -21.07 -3.59
N ARG A 37 13.15 -20.40 -2.43
CA ARG A 37 13.54 -21.06 -1.18
C ARG A 37 12.48 -22.03 -0.66
N TYR A 38 11.20 -21.68 -0.76
CA TYR A 38 10.08 -22.52 -0.36
C TYR A 38 10.07 -23.85 -1.14
N ARG A 39 10.37 -23.81 -2.45
CA ARG A 39 10.43 -24.98 -3.34
C ARG A 39 11.71 -25.78 -3.26
N ASN A 40 12.77 -25.20 -2.70
CA ASN A 40 14.02 -25.91 -2.50
C ASN A 40 13.86 -26.86 -1.31
N THR A 41 14.07 -28.16 -1.51
CA THR A 41 13.81 -29.19 -0.47
C THR A 41 15.03 -30.10 -0.19
N PRO A 42 16.25 -29.54 -0.01
CA PRO A 42 17.39 -30.35 0.36
C PRO A 42 17.19 -30.94 1.75
N ALA A 43 17.79 -32.11 1.97
CA ALA A 43 17.87 -32.70 3.30
C ALA A 43 18.68 -31.80 4.25
N ASP A 44 19.81 -31.29 3.76
CA ASP A 44 20.79 -30.50 4.50
C ASP A 44 21.38 -29.41 3.59
N CYS A 45 21.83 -28.31 4.19
CA CYS A 45 22.50 -27.22 3.50
C CYS A 45 24.03 -27.43 3.44
N PRO A 46 24.74 -26.77 2.49
CA PRO A 46 26.19 -26.86 2.36
C PRO A 46 26.89 -26.56 3.69
N GLY A 47 28.03 -27.20 3.94
CA GLY A 47 28.79 -27.00 5.19
C GLY A 47 28.24 -27.74 6.41
N ASN A 48 27.43 -28.80 6.20
CA ASN A 48 26.79 -29.56 7.28
C ASN A 48 25.86 -28.68 8.14
N HIS A 49 25.06 -27.85 7.46
CA HIS A 49 24.07 -26.98 8.09
C HIS A 49 22.66 -27.58 7.94
N ALA A 50 21.79 -27.34 8.93
CA ALA A 50 20.38 -27.75 8.86
C ALA A 50 19.65 -27.04 7.70
N ALA A 51 18.59 -27.65 7.16
CA ALA A 51 17.94 -27.20 5.93
C ALA A 51 17.42 -25.73 5.97
N TYR A 52 17.10 -25.18 7.15
CA TYR A 52 16.65 -23.79 7.26
C TYR A 52 17.71 -22.74 6.88
N PHE A 53 19.00 -23.13 6.77
CA PHE A 53 20.08 -22.25 6.35
C PHE A 53 19.99 -21.80 4.89
N CYS A 54 19.35 -22.58 4.03
CA CYS A 54 19.35 -22.36 2.57
C CYS A 54 18.01 -22.71 1.89
N SER A 55 17.04 -23.21 2.66
CA SER A 55 15.78 -23.73 2.12
C SER A 55 14.63 -23.55 3.10
N GLY A 56 13.41 -23.55 2.56
CA GLY A 56 12.22 -23.18 3.31
C GLY A 56 12.23 -21.71 3.75
N VAL A 57 11.14 -21.30 4.38
CA VAL A 57 10.86 -19.92 4.79
C VAL A 57 10.51 -19.90 6.27
N LEU A 58 11.13 -18.97 7.00
CA LEU A 58 10.84 -18.72 8.41
C LEU A 58 9.90 -17.52 8.50
N VAL A 59 8.70 -17.77 9.01
CA VAL A 59 7.71 -16.72 9.23
C VAL A 59 7.35 -16.69 10.71
N SER A 60 7.33 -15.49 11.29
CA SER A 60 6.75 -15.33 12.62
C SER A 60 5.33 -14.83 12.48
N ASP A 61 4.44 -15.62 13.04
CA ASP A 61 3.10 -15.24 13.40
C ASP A 61 3.17 -14.00 14.34
N LEU A 62 2.50 -12.92 13.96
CA LEU A 62 2.24 -11.75 14.80
C LEU A 62 0.75 -11.77 15.12
N ALA A 63 0.39 -11.88 16.40
CA ALA A 63 -0.99 -11.69 16.78
C ALA A 63 -1.38 -10.23 16.47
N GLY A 64 -2.49 -10.03 15.74
CA GLY A 64 -3.03 -8.69 15.51
C GLY A 64 -3.49 -8.05 16.82
N GLY A 65 -3.43 -6.72 16.90
CA GLY A 65 -3.88 -5.97 18.08
C GLY A 65 -2.94 -5.99 19.29
N LEU A 66 -1.69 -6.43 19.10
CA LEU A 66 -0.63 -6.24 20.10
C LEU A 66 -0.21 -4.76 20.14
N ALA A 67 0.11 -4.27 21.34
CA ALA A 67 0.63 -2.91 21.51
C ALA A 67 2.11 -2.82 21.11
N GLU A 68 2.82 -3.94 21.22
CA GLU A 68 4.22 -4.10 20.85
C GLU A 68 4.41 -4.00 19.33
N LYS A 69 5.49 -3.35 18.91
CA LYS A 69 5.90 -3.36 17.50
C LYS A 69 6.34 -4.77 17.10
N PHE A 70 6.25 -5.12 15.82
CA PHE A 70 6.52 -6.52 15.44
C PHE A 70 7.93 -7.02 15.74
N TRP A 71 8.91 -6.10 15.78
CA TRP A 71 10.30 -6.38 16.12
C TRP A 71 10.58 -6.32 17.64
N GLU A 72 9.56 -6.10 18.47
CA GLU A 72 9.65 -6.17 19.92
C GLU A 72 9.19 -7.54 20.43
N HIS A 73 9.51 -7.81 21.70
CA HIS A 73 9.19 -9.09 22.33
C HIS A 73 8.03 -8.97 23.30
N THR A 74 7.07 -9.89 23.20
CA THR A 74 6.01 -10.05 24.19
C THR A 74 6.59 -10.44 25.56
N PRO A 75 5.85 -10.25 26.68
CA PRO A 75 6.31 -10.70 27.99
C PRO A 75 6.72 -12.17 28.05
N THR A 76 5.98 -13.04 27.36
CA THR A 76 6.31 -14.48 27.24
C THR A 76 7.63 -14.68 26.52
N ALA A 77 7.85 -14.01 25.38
CA ALA A 77 9.10 -14.12 24.63
C ALA A 77 10.29 -13.58 25.42
N LYS A 78 10.12 -12.48 26.18
CA LYS A 78 11.14 -11.93 27.08
C LYS A 78 11.54 -12.92 28.18
N ASN A 79 10.55 -13.57 28.80
CA ASN A 79 10.79 -14.57 29.85
C ASN A 79 11.51 -15.82 29.30
N LEU A 80 11.17 -16.26 28.08
CA LEU A 80 11.84 -17.39 27.44
C LEU A 80 13.22 -17.02 26.89
N GLY A 81 13.46 -15.77 26.51
CA GLY A 81 14.63 -15.37 25.72
C GLY A 81 14.57 -15.83 24.26
N ALA A 82 13.40 -16.28 23.80
CA ALA A 82 13.15 -16.77 22.45
C ALA A 82 11.70 -16.57 22.03
N ARG A 83 11.50 -16.55 20.71
CA ARG A 83 10.21 -16.42 20.04
C ARG A 83 10.03 -17.54 19.04
N SER A 84 8.78 -18.00 18.91
CA SER A 84 8.45 -19.08 18.00
C SER A 84 8.21 -18.59 16.57
N PHE A 85 8.70 -19.35 15.59
CA PHE A 85 8.51 -19.14 14.16
C PHE A 85 7.93 -20.40 13.51
N SER A 86 7.12 -20.22 12.49
CA SER A 86 6.67 -21.27 11.60
C SER A 86 7.69 -21.49 10.48
N TYR A 87 8.10 -22.74 10.25
CA TYR A 87 8.97 -23.11 9.14
C TYR A 87 8.16 -23.77 8.03
N MET A 88 8.19 -23.16 6.84
CA MET A 88 7.40 -23.58 5.68
C MET A 88 8.30 -24.06 4.55
N ARG A 89 7.95 -25.19 3.94
CA ARG A 89 8.65 -25.77 2.79
C ARG A 89 7.66 -26.56 1.93
N SER A 90 7.89 -26.66 0.63
CA SER A 90 6.90 -27.19 -0.32
C SER A 90 6.61 -28.68 -0.20
N ASP A 91 7.53 -29.45 0.39
CA ASP A 91 7.39 -30.87 0.70
C ASP A 91 6.74 -31.14 2.06
N LEU A 92 6.33 -30.09 2.78
CA LEU A 92 5.55 -30.22 4.01
C LEU A 92 4.07 -29.98 3.73
N GLY A 93 3.20 -30.78 4.33
CA GLY A 93 1.75 -30.69 4.20
C GLY A 93 1.09 -29.41 4.75
N ILE A 94 1.86 -28.37 5.08
CA ILE A 94 1.41 -27.14 5.75
C ILE A 94 0.42 -26.39 4.83
N ARG A 95 -0.78 -26.11 5.35
CA ARG A 95 -1.85 -25.41 4.61
C ARG A 95 -2.45 -24.24 5.37
N THR A 96 -2.13 -24.10 6.66
CA THR A 96 -2.65 -23.02 7.50
C THR A 96 -1.54 -22.37 8.30
N LEU A 97 -1.64 -21.07 8.50
CA LEU A 97 -0.93 -20.37 9.56
C LEU A 97 -1.90 -19.99 10.68
N THR A 98 -1.35 -19.77 11.87
CA THR A 98 -2.09 -19.42 13.08
C THR A 98 -2.53 -17.95 13.14
N GLN A 99 -2.03 -17.08 12.24
CA GLN A 99 -2.25 -15.63 12.28
C GLN A 99 -2.49 -15.02 10.89
N ASN A 100 -3.13 -13.85 10.86
CA ASN A 100 -3.51 -13.11 9.65
C ASN A 100 -2.32 -12.53 8.87
N GLY A 101 -1.15 -12.43 9.50
CA GLY A 101 0.05 -11.85 8.93
C GLY A 101 1.24 -11.94 9.87
N GLY A 102 2.38 -11.44 9.43
CA GLY A 102 3.64 -11.67 10.11
C GLY A 102 4.84 -10.99 9.48
N MET A 103 6.02 -11.39 9.96
CA MET A 103 7.30 -11.05 9.36
C MET A 103 7.97 -12.31 8.79
N VAL A 104 8.74 -12.11 7.73
CA VAL A 104 9.59 -13.13 7.11
C VAL A 104 11.04 -12.84 7.45
N PHE A 105 11.78 -13.85 7.93
CA PHE A 105 13.20 -13.73 8.18
C PHE A 105 14.05 -14.11 6.96
N PHE A 106 15.18 -13.41 6.81
CA PHE A 106 16.27 -13.88 5.95
C PHE A 106 16.69 -15.29 6.35
N ASP A 107 17.19 -16.08 5.39
CA ASP A 107 17.94 -17.28 5.76
C ASP A 107 19.21 -16.86 6.50
N PRO A 108 19.73 -17.73 7.39
CA PRO A 108 20.98 -17.50 8.08
C PRO A 108 22.16 -17.07 7.20
N PHE A 109 22.37 -17.67 6.01
CA PHE A 109 23.50 -17.26 5.15
C PHE A 109 23.36 -15.82 4.67
N THR A 110 22.17 -15.44 4.20
CA THR A 110 21.86 -14.07 3.79
C THR A 110 21.95 -13.10 4.99
N ALA A 111 21.40 -13.48 6.14
CA ALA A 111 21.48 -12.68 7.36
C ALA A 111 22.93 -12.39 7.77
N ILE A 112 23.79 -13.41 7.79
CA ILE A 112 25.22 -13.29 8.12
C ILE A 112 25.92 -12.33 7.15
N SER A 113 25.61 -12.39 5.85
CA SER A 113 26.20 -11.47 4.88
C SER A 113 25.81 -10.00 5.10
N GLN A 114 24.72 -9.75 5.84
CA GLN A 114 24.27 -8.42 6.26
C GLN A 114 24.70 -8.07 7.70
N GLY A 115 25.55 -8.89 8.34
CA GLY A 115 25.96 -8.70 9.73
C GLY A 115 24.84 -8.96 10.75
N LYS A 116 23.78 -9.66 10.35
CA LYS A 116 22.64 -10.04 11.19
C LYS A 116 22.72 -11.51 11.59
N THR A 117 21.99 -11.90 12.63
CA THR A 117 22.00 -13.27 13.16
C THR A 117 20.58 -13.85 13.23
N VAL A 118 20.44 -15.08 12.76
CA VAL A 118 19.26 -15.93 12.99
C VAL A 118 19.74 -17.16 13.77
N ASP A 119 19.49 -17.19 15.09
CA ASP A 119 19.84 -18.33 15.95
C ASP A 119 18.59 -19.16 16.23
N VAL A 120 18.40 -20.21 15.43
CA VAL A 120 17.37 -21.22 15.70
C VAL A 120 17.91 -22.16 16.79
N LEU A 121 17.09 -22.39 17.80
CA LEU A 121 17.47 -23.10 19.02
C LEU A 121 17.01 -24.56 18.96
N CYS A 122 15.76 -24.79 18.61
CA CYS A 122 15.19 -26.14 18.49
C CYS A 122 14.01 -26.17 17.52
N ALA A 123 13.61 -27.38 17.13
CA ALA A 123 12.50 -27.64 16.23
C ALA A 123 11.47 -28.60 16.86
N TYR A 124 10.20 -28.23 16.78
CA TYR A 124 9.06 -29.06 17.14
C TYR A 124 8.34 -29.53 15.87
N PRO A 125 8.11 -30.85 15.71
CA PRO A 125 7.30 -31.36 14.61
C PRO A 125 5.87 -30.83 14.61
N LEU A 126 5.29 -30.45 15.76
CA LEU A 126 3.93 -29.91 15.84
C LEU A 126 3.90 -28.54 16.51
N THR A 127 2.94 -27.71 16.09
CA THR A 127 2.65 -26.45 16.80
C THR A 127 2.05 -26.73 18.17
N ALA A 128 2.71 -26.23 19.22
CA ALA A 128 2.23 -26.26 20.61
C ALA A 128 2.82 -25.08 21.41
N ASN A 129 2.10 -24.62 22.43
CA ASN A 129 2.57 -23.56 23.33
C ASN A 129 3.34 -24.17 24.50
N ILE A 130 4.55 -24.66 24.23
CA ILE A 130 5.45 -25.21 25.24
C ILE A 130 6.29 -24.08 25.81
N LEU A 131 6.09 -23.78 27.09
CA LEU A 131 6.73 -22.66 27.79
C LEU A 131 7.81 -23.10 28.78
N GLN A 132 8.06 -24.41 28.86
CA GLN A 132 9.03 -25.00 29.77
C GLN A 132 10.40 -25.17 29.11
N GLY A 133 11.45 -25.19 29.96
CA GLY A 133 12.82 -25.42 29.53
C GLY A 133 13.52 -24.20 28.94
N LEU A 134 14.81 -24.35 28.65
CA LEU A 134 15.62 -23.26 28.10
C LEU A 134 15.03 -22.80 26.77
N TYR A 135 14.70 -21.51 26.66
CA TYR A 135 14.17 -20.90 25.44
C TYR A 135 12.86 -21.51 24.90
N GLY A 136 12.11 -22.21 25.74
CA GLY A 136 10.90 -22.94 25.33
C GLY A 136 11.19 -24.21 24.54
N CYS A 137 12.42 -24.75 24.60
CA CYS A 137 12.82 -25.99 23.93
C CYS A 137 12.53 -27.27 24.72
N GLY A 138 11.80 -27.19 25.84
CA GLY A 138 11.53 -28.32 26.71
C GLY A 138 12.70 -28.60 27.66
N THR A 139 12.49 -29.52 28.60
CA THR A 139 13.44 -29.80 29.69
C THR A 139 14.53 -30.80 29.26
N GLY A 140 15.73 -30.69 29.83
CA GLY A 140 16.84 -31.63 29.60
C GLY A 140 17.94 -31.16 28.63
N GLY A 141 17.70 -30.06 27.90
CA GLY A 141 18.72 -29.41 27.07
C GLY A 141 19.75 -28.59 27.86
N SER A 142 20.73 -28.02 27.15
CA SER A 142 21.78 -27.15 27.68
C SER A 142 21.87 -25.83 26.90
N GLU A 143 22.65 -24.86 27.36
CA GLU A 143 22.90 -23.62 26.59
C GLU A 143 23.57 -23.89 25.22
N ALA A 144 24.37 -24.95 25.12
CA ALA A 144 25.04 -25.34 23.88
C ALA A 144 24.10 -26.04 22.88
N ASP A 145 23.05 -26.72 23.36
CA ASP A 145 21.97 -27.28 22.56
C ASP A 145 20.72 -27.41 23.45
N PRO A 146 19.75 -26.49 23.32
CA PRO A 146 18.56 -26.47 24.17
C PRO A 146 17.55 -27.59 23.88
N ALA A 147 17.75 -28.40 22.83
CA ALA A 147 16.79 -29.42 22.44
C ALA A 147 16.57 -30.48 23.54
N SER A 148 15.32 -30.90 23.72
CA SER A 148 14.93 -31.80 24.81
C SER A 148 14.88 -33.28 24.43
N CYS A 149 14.70 -33.62 23.15
CA CYS A 149 14.64 -35.01 22.71
C CYS A 149 15.93 -35.82 22.99
N PRO A 150 17.15 -35.27 22.81
CA PRO A 150 18.37 -36.03 23.06
C PRO A 150 18.50 -36.53 24.50
N ALA A 151 18.06 -35.75 25.49
CA ALA A 151 18.05 -36.13 26.90
C ALA A 151 17.10 -37.31 27.19
N GLN A 152 16.16 -37.58 26.30
CA GLN A 152 15.20 -38.67 26.37
C GLN A 152 15.58 -39.86 25.48
N GLY A 153 16.78 -39.83 24.89
CA GLY A 153 17.24 -40.87 23.97
C GLY A 153 16.58 -40.83 22.59
N VAL A 154 15.95 -39.71 22.23
CA VAL A 154 15.26 -39.51 20.94
C VAL A 154 16.12 -38.62 20.04
N SER A 155 16.47 -39.09 18.84
CA SER A 155 17.29 -38.33 17.89
C SER A 155 16.91 -38.50 16.42
N ASP A 156 15.86 -39.27 16.12
CA ASP A 156 15.38 -39.53 14.77
C ASP A 156 13.85 -39.50 14.70
N ALA A 157 13.31 -39.54 13.48
CA ALA A 157 11.87 -39.44 13.26
C ALA A 157 11.08 -40.63 13.83
N PRO A 158 11.50 -41.91 13.62
CA PRO A 158 10.81 -43.05 14.22
C PRO A 158 10.80 -43.00 15.75
N GLY A 159 11.92 -42.62 16.38
CA GLY A 159 12.02 -42.45 17.83
C GLY A 159 11.10 -41.34 18.33
N TRP A 160 11.01 -40.22 17.62
CA TRP A 160 10.10 -39.14 17.98
C TRP A 160 8.63 -39.57 17.89
N LEU A 161 8.23 -40.27 16.81
CA LEU A 161 6.87 -40.77 16.64
C LEU A 161 6.49 -41.78 17.75
N ALA A 162 7.40 -42.69 18.08
CA ALA A 162 7.21 -43.64 19.17
C ALA A 162 7.07 -42.94 20.53
N HIS A 163 7.91 -41.94 20.80
CA HIS A 163 7.81 -41.12 21.99
C HIS A 163 6.47 -40.37 22.07
N PHE A 164 6.07 -39.68 20.99
CA PHE A 164 4.82 -38.93 20.94
C PHE A 164 3.60 -39.84 21.17
N GLN A 165 3.61 -41.06 20.61
CA GLN A 165 2.58 -42.06 20.86
C GLN A 165 2.55 -42.50 22.34
N GLN A 166 3.71 -42.68 22.99
CA GLN A 166 3.79 -43.02 24.41
C GLN A 166 3.25 -41.90 25.31
N GLN A 167 3.39 -40.64 24.89
CA GLN A 167 2.81 -39.48 25.57
C GLN A 167 1.32 -39.26 25.25
N GLY A 168 0.65 -40.27 24.68
CA GLY A 168 -0.77 -40.18 24.36
C GLY A 168 -1.12 -39.22 23.22
N GLN A 169 -0.14 -38.87 22.37
CA GLN A 169 -0.29 -37.93 21.26
C GLN A 169 -0.74 -36.52 21.70
N ASP A 170 -0.34 -36.08 22.91
CA ASP A 170 -0.56 -34.72 23.40
C ASP A 170 0.54 -33.77 22.85
N PRO A 171 0.21 -32.78 22.00
CA PRO A 171 1.18 -31.82 21.47
C PRO A 171 1.94 -31.03 22.55
N LEU A 172 1.42 -30.92 23.78
CA LEU A 172 2.13 -30.27 24.89
C LEU A 172 3.22 -31.17 25.51
N GLN A 173 3.20 -32.47 25.25
CA GLN A 173 4.16 -33.45 25.79
C GLN A 173 5.22 -33.88 24.78
N GLN A 174 5.22 -33.33 23.55
CA GLN A 174 6.29 -33.61 22.59
C GLN A 174 7.64 -33.06 23.09
N CYS A 175 8.73 -33.73 22.74
CA CYS A 175 10.07 -33.20 22.88
C CYS A 175 10.50 -32.42 21.62
N SER A 176 11.49 -31.52 21.76
CA SER A 176 12.08 -30.76 20.65
C SER A 176 13.38 -31.41 20.14
N LEU A 177 13.57 -31.40 18.82
CA LEU A 177 14.77 -31.89 18.16
C LEU A 177 15.78 -30.75 17.94
N SER A 178 17.06 -31.08 17.90
CA SER A 178 18.13 -30.09 17.71
C SER A 178 18.06 -29.45 16.33
N SER A 179 18.07 -28.12 16.30
CA SER A 179 18.23 -27.35 15.07
C SER A 179 19.71 -27.12 14.70
N ARG A 180 20.63 -27.49 15.60
CA ARG A 180 22.09 -27.36 15.44
C ARG A 180 22.71 -28.60 14.82
N ILE A 181 22.03 -29.75 14.94
CA ILE A 181 22.43 -31.02 14.34
C ILE A 181 21.55 -31.27 13.10
N PRO A 182 22.09 -31.23 11.86
CA PRO A 182 21.29 -31.33 10.64
C PRO A 182 20.39 -32.56 10.58
N ALA A 183 20.92 -33.72 10.99
CA ALA A 183 20.17 -34.98 11.04
C ALA A 183 18.94 -34.92 11.98
N GLN A 184 19.04 -34.23 13.12
CA GLN A 184 17.92 -34.08 14.05
C GLN A 184 16.89 -33.04 13.55
N PHE A 185 17.35 -31.95 12.93
CA PHE A 185 16.45 -31.01 12.28
C PHE A 185 15.66 -31.70 11.15
N ARG A 186 16.35 -32.49 10.32
CA ARG A 186 15.71 -33.32 9.30
C ARG A 186 14.71 -34.30 9.91
N ALA A 187 15.05 -34.91 11.05
CA ALA A 187 14.14 -35.78 11.77
C ALA A 187 12.85 -35.06 12.20
N SER A 188 12.90 -33.77 12.53
CA SER A 188 11.69 -33.03 12.91
C SER A 188 10.73 -32.88 11.73
N LEU A 189 11.27 -32.57 10.55
CA LEU A 189 10.49 -32.46 9.32
C LEU A 189 9.89 -33.80 8.90
N LEU A 190 10.66 -34.88 8.98
CA LEU A 190 10.21 -36.22 8.66
C LEU A 190 9.15 -36.71 9.65
N ALA A 191 9.32 -36.46 10.95
CA ALA A 191 8.35 -36.82 11.97
C ALA A 191 7.02 -36.09 11.75
N HIS A 192 7.09 -34.79 11.43
CA HIS A 192 5.90 -34.01 11.09
C HIS A 192 5.13 -34.63 9.93
N GLU A 193 5.79 -34.84 8.78
CA GLU A 193 5.12 -35.33 7.57
C GLU A 193 4.56 -36.76 7.75
N GLN A 194 5.26 -37.61 8.52
CA GLN A 194 4.82 -38.98 8.80
C GLN A 194 3.61 -39.09 9.73
N LEU A 195 3.25 -38.05 10.50
CA LEU A 195 2.01 -38.04 11.29
C LEU A 195 0.76 -38.05 10.38
N GLY A 196 0.86 -37.47 9.18
CA GLY A 196 -0.23 -37.40 8.19
C GLY A 196 -1.49 -36.68 8.67
N SER A 197 -2.60 -36.89 7.94
CA SER A 197 -3.94 -36.39 8.29
C SER A 197 -3.98 -34.87 8.54
N SER A 198 -4.74 -34.41 9.55
CA SER A 198 -4.82 -33.00 9.93
C SER A 198 -3.59 -32.48 10.70
N TRP A 199 -2.64 -33.34 11.07
CA TRP A 199 -1.44 -32.91 11.80
C TRP A 199 -0.48 -32.14 10.91
N VAL A 200 -0.36 -32.56 9.65
CA VAL A 200 0.57 -31.95 8.69
C VAL A 200 0.10 -30.58 8.18
N THR A 201 -1.17 -30.22 8.40
CA THR A 201 -1.70 -28.93 7.91
C THR A 201 -1.21 -27.74 8.74
N GLN A 202 -0.81 -27.99 9.99
CA GLN A 202 -0.22 -27.01 10.90
C GLN A 202 1.28 -26.87 10.65
N PRO A 203 1.90 -25.72 10.94
CA PRO A 203 3.32 -25.53 10.69
C PRO A 203 4.21 -26.31 11.67
N ASN A 204 5.39 -26.70 11.18
CA ASN A 204 6.54 -27.00 12.05
C ASN A 204 6.92 -25.72 12.81
N LYS A 205 7.18 -25.86 14.11
CA LYS A 205 7.45 -24.71 14.98
C LYS A 205 8.91 -24.71 15.42
N LEU A 206 9.60 -23.61 15.15
CA LEU A 206 11.00 -23.40 15.55
C LEU A 206 11.08 -22.35 16.64
N MET A 207 11.94 -22.55 17.63
CA MET A 207 12.27 -21.50 18.60
C MET A 207 13.48 -20.73 18.10
N VAL A 208 13.36 -19.42 17.97
CA VAL A 208 14.41 -18.51 17.53
C VAL A 208 14.80 -17.61 18.69
N ARG A 209 16.09 -17.48 18.97
CA ARG A 209 16.59 -16.60 20.05
C ARG A 209 16.12 -15.16 19.84
N ASN A 210 15.79 -14.48 20.93
CA ASN A 210 15.46 -13.07 20.88
C ASN A 210 16.65 -12.24 20.38
N TRP A 211 16.34 -11.21 19.63
CA TRP A 211 17.26 -10.15 19.21
C TRP A 211 17.12 -8.92 20.11
N ASP A 212 18.00 -7.93 19.94
CA ASP A 212 17.85 -6.63 20.60
C ASP A 212 16.69 -5.84 19.97
N GLU A 213 15.57 -5.75 20.68
CA GLU A 213 14.38 -5.01 20.24
C GLU A 213 14.61 -3.50 20.09
N ARG A 214 15.69 -2.95 20.67
CA ARG A 214 16.06 -1.53 20.54
C ARG A 214 16.81 -1.22 19.24
N ALA A 215 17.18 -2.25 18.49
CA ALA A 215 17.93 -2.13 17.25
C ALA A 215 17.16 -2.75 16.07
N PRO A 216 16.02 -2.16 15.63
CA PRO A 216 15.16 -2.73 14.59
C PRO A 216 15.87 -3.01 13.25
N THR A 217 16.92 -2.25 12.93
CA THR A 217 17.74 -2.47 11.72
C THR A 217 18.62 -3.73 11.79
N GLN A 218 18.90 -4.25 12.99
CA GLN A 218 19.67 -5.48 13.22
C GLN A 218 18.81 -6.74 13.18
N VAL A 219 17.49 -6.59 13.23
CA VAL A 219 16.56 -7.72 13.09
C VAL A 219 16.67 -8.27 11.66
N PRO A 220 16.81 -9.60 11.48
CA PRO A 220 16.95 -10.24 10.17
C PRO A 220 15.61 -10.34 9.43
N VAL A 221 14.77 -9.31 9.53
CA VAL A 221 13.52 -9.20 8.78
C VAL A 221 13.82 -8.87 7.32
N GLN A 222 13.22 -9.66 6.43
CA GLN A 222 13.31 -9.50 4.98
C GLN A 222 12.05 -8.87 4.39
N ALA A 223 10.89 -9.20 4.94
CA ALA A 223 9.59 -8.73 4.47
C ALA A 223 8.53 -8.82 5.57
N LEU A 224 7.42 -8.12 5.36
CA LEU A 224 6.16 -8.36 6.06
C LEU A 224 5.25 -9.18 5.14
N PHE A 225 4.28 -9.89 5.69
CA PHE A 225 3.29 -10.60 4.89
C PHE A 225 1.90 -10.58 5.53
N TYR A 226 0.89 -10.83 4.72
CA TYR A 226 -0.46 -11.16 5.16
C TYR A 226 -1.02 -12.34 4.38
N ASP A 227 -1.88 -13.14 5.01
CA ASP A 227 -2.61 -14.22 4.33
C ASP A 227 -3.75 -13.60 3.50
N VAL A 228 -3.77 -13.88 2.19
CA VAL A 228 -4.79 -13.33 1.29
C VAL A 228 -6.20 -13.80 1.61
N ASN A 229 -6.34 -14.91 2.33
CA ASN A 229 -7.62 -15.44 2.79
C ASN A 229 -8.11 -14.76 4.09
N LEU A 230 -7.27 -13.91 4.71
CA LEU A 230 -7.54 -13.17 5.94
C LEU A 230 -7.30 -11.68 5.69
N PRO A 231 -8.20 -10.96 4.97
CA PRO A 231 -7.95 -9.61 4.47
C PRO A 231 -7.61 -8.56 5.53
N ALA A 232 -8.03 -8.77 6.78
CA ALA A 232 -7.65 -7.93 7.92
C ALA A 232 -6.11 -7.86 8.12
N GLY A 233 -5.38 -8.88 7.67
CA GLY A 233 -3.92 -8.92 7.77
C GLY A 233 -3.19 -7.87 6.94
N LEU A 234 -3.77 -7.38 5.83
CA LEU A 234 -3.13 -6.33 5.03
C LEU A 234 -3.00 -5.04 5.84
N ARG A 235 -4.06 -4.64 6.55
CA ARG A 235 -4.03 -3.42 7.39
C ARG A 235 -2.96 -3.52 8.48
N GLU A 236 -2.86 -4.67 9.14
CA GLU A 236 -1.80 -4.92 10.14
C GLU A 236 -0.40 -4.89 9.51
N ALA A 237 -0.22 -5.48 8.32
CA ALA A 237 1.06 -5.42 7.61
C ALA A 237 1.43 -3.97 7.24
N GLN A 238 0.47 -3.14 6.85
CA GLN A 238 0.67 -1.73 6.56
C GLN A 238 1.02 -0.92 7.83
N ILE A 239 0.35 -1.16 8.95
CA ILE A 239 0.71 -0.55 10.25
C ILE A 239 2.15 -0.88 10.60
N ASN A 240 2.53 -2.16 10.53
CA ASN A 240 3.88 -2.62 10.79
C ASN A 240 4.91 -2.03 9.81
N GLN A 241 4.54 -1.86 8.54
CA GLN A 241 5.38 -1.25 7.52
C GLN A 241 5.66 0.22 7.85
N ARG A 242 4.62 1.00 8.20
CA ARG A 242 4.74 2.40 8.64
C ARG A 242 5.61 2.51 9.89
N ASP A 243 5.35 1.68 10.89
CA ASP A 243 6.06 1.72 12.16
C ASP A 243 7.55 1.44 11.96
N TYR A 244 7.90 0.46 11.13
CA TYR A 244 9.29 0.16 10.81
C TYR A 244 9.96 1.32 10.07
N TYR A 245 9.28 1.91 9.09
CA TYR A 245 9.78 3.08 8.38
C TYR A 245 10.02 4.25 9.34
N ASN A 246 9.09 4.53 10.26
CA ASN A 246 9.27 5.58 11.26
C ASN A 246 10.46 5.32 12.20
N ALA A 247 10.72 4.05 12.55
CA ALA A 247 11.82 3.67 13.43
C ALA A 247 13.19 3.62 12.73
N THR A 248 13.23 3.39 11.40
CA THR A 248 14.47 3.03 10.69
C THR A 248 14.78 3.86 9.45
N GLY A 249 13.79 4.55 8.89
CA GLY A 249 13.84 5.15 7.55
C GLY A 249 13.82 4.15 6.40
N GLN A 250 13.57 2.86 6.66
CA GLN A 250 13.58 1.79 5.67
C GLN A 250 12.19 1.22 5.44
N TRP A 251 11.84 0.96 4.18
CA TRP A 251 10.61 0.26 3.82
C TRP A 251 10.86 -1.24 3.74
N LEU A 252 10.02 -2.03 4.42
CA LEU A 252 9.93 -3.48 4.20
C LEU A 252 8.81 -3.76 3.18
N PRO A 253 9.01 -4.64 2.19
CA PRO A 253 7.94 -5.01 1.29
C PRO A 253 6.87 -5.82 2.04
N ILE A 254 5.61 -5.53 1.77
CA ILE A 254 4.47 -6.36 2.18
C ILE A 254 4.20 -7.40 1.10
N LEU A 255 4.16 -8.67 1.48
CA LEU A 255 3.92 -9.79 0.57
C LEU A 255 2.55 -10.42 0.82
N ARG A 256 1.94 -10.89 -0.26
CA ARG A 256 0.72 -11.71 -0.24
C ARG A 256 1.10 -13.16 -0.02
N LEU A 257 0.60 -13.80 1.03
CA LEU A 257 0.76 -15.23 1.25
C LEU A 257 -0.51 -15.98 0.81
N ASN A 258 -0.37 -16.93 -0.09
CA ASN A 258 -1.39 -17.90 -0.46
C ASN A 258 -0.79 -19.31 -0.44
N LEU A 259 -1.02 -20.06 0.65
CA LEU A 259 -0.50 -21.44 0.79
C LEU A 259 -1.10 -22.44 -0.21
N ALA A 260 -2.18 -22.07 -0.91
CA ALA A 260 -2.75 -22.86 -2.00
C ALA A 260 -2.20 -22.47 -3.39
N GLY A 261 -1.15 -21.64 -3.44
CA GLY A 261 -0.53 -21.20 -4.69
C GLY A 261 -0.04 -22.37 -5.55
N ALA A 262 -0.39 -22.36 -6.84
CA ALA A 262 0.05 -23.35 -7.81
C ALA A 262 1.58 -23.34 -7.97
N ASP A 263 2.17 -24.49 -8.30
CA ASP A 263 3.59 -24.67 -8.59
C ASP A 263 4.55 -24.14 -7.50
N GLY A 264 4.07 -24.07 -6.25
CA GLY A 264 4.81 -23.57 -5.09
C GLY A 264 5.03 -22.05 -5.08
N ALA A 265 4.25 -21.28 -5.84
CA ALA A 265 4.26 -19.82 -5.82
C ALA A 265 3.32 -19.30 -4.71
N VAL A 266 3.77 -19.41 -3.46
CA VAL A 266 2.96 -19.07 -2.28
C VAL A 266 3.07 -17.59 -1.88
N PHE A 267 4.13 -16.89 -2.28
CA PHE A 267 4.30 -15.45 -2.07
C PHE A 267 4.03 -14.67 -3.35
N GLY A 268 3.24 -13.60 -3.25
CA GLY A 268 3.02 -12.61 -4.30
C GLY A 268 3.37 -11.20 -3.81
N PHE A 269 3.46 -10.26 -4.74
CA PHE A 269 3.65 -8.85 -4.46
C PHE A 269 2.62 -8.02 -5.22
N ASN A 270 2.03 -7.04 -4.55
CA ASN A 270 1.22 -6.02 -5.20
C ASN A 270 1.70 -4.65 -4.70
N LEU A 271 2.01 -3.76 -5.63
CA LEU A 271 2.41 -2.39 -5.32
C LEU A 271 1.30 -1.61 -4.61
N GLN A 272 0.03 -1.90 -4.91
CA GLN A 272 -1.12 -1.24 -4.28
C GLN A 272 -1.27 -1.58 -2.79
N ASP A 273 -0.68 -2.68 -2.32
CA ASP A 273 -0.70 -3.06 -0.91
C ASP A 273 0.32 -2.26 -0.08
N GLN A 274 1.28 -1.60 -0.74
CA GLN A 274 2.39 -0.90 -0.09
C GLN A 274 2.00 0.51 0.28
N LEU A 275 2.31 0.97 1.51
CA LEU A 275 2.03 2.35 1.89
C LEU A 275 2.79 3.36 1.05
N TYR A 276 4.05 3.05 0.71
CA TYR A 276 4.91 3.96 -0.06
C TYR A 276 4.39 4.25 -1.48
N ILE A 277 3.36 3.56 -1.98
CA ILE A 277 2.68 3.91 -3.24
C ILE A 277 2.11 5.33 -3.21
N GLY A 278 1.80 5.86 -2.02
CA GLY A 278 1.32 7.22 -1.85
C GLY A 278 2.31 8.29 -2.34
N TYR A 279 3.62 8.02 -2.30
CA TYR A 279 4.62 8.92 -2.87
C TYR A 279 4.49 9.02 -4.40
N GLU A 280 4.33 7.90 -5.09
CA GLU A 280 4.14 7.89 -6.55
C GLU A 280 2.78 8.51 -6.95
N VAL A 281 1.73 8.31 -6.13
CA VAL A 281 0.44 8.97 -6.33
C VAL A 281 0.58 10.49 -6.23
N ALA A 282 1.24 11.00 -5.18
CA ALA A 282 1.49 12.43 -5.04
C ALA A 282 2.34 12.98 -6.19
N GLU A 283 3.37 12.25 -6.63
CA GLU A 283 4.19 12.63 -7.78
C GLU A 283 3.36 12.74 -9.07
N ARG A 284 2.54 11.73 -9.39
CA ARG A 284 1.66 11.76 -10.57
C ARG A 284 0.66 12.91 -10.50
N LEU A 285 0.04 13.14 -9.34
CA LEU A 285 -0.88 14.26 -9.15
C LEU A 285 -0.19 15.61 -9.40
N ASN A 286 1.03 15.81 -8.91
CA ASN A 286 1.79 17.04 -9.16
C ASN A 286 2.26 17.16 -10.61
N ALA A 287 2.62 16.05 -11.27
CA ALA A 287 2.97 16.06 -12.68
C ALA A 287 1.78 16.50 -13.55
N ARG A 288 0.59 15.93 -13.31
CA ARG A 288 -0.64 16.35 -14.00
C ARG A 288 -1.04 17.78 -13.66
N TYR A 289 -0.88 18.21 -12.41
CA TYR A 289 -1.14 19.60 -12.01
C TYR A 289 -0.23 20.59 -12.75
N ALA A 290 1.04 20.24 -12.97
CA ALA A 290 2.02 21.11 -13.62
C ALA A 290 1.92 21.13 -15.16
N ASP A 291 1.36 20.08 -15.78
CA ASP A 291 1.12 20.05 -17.22
C ASP A 291 -0.07 20.95 -17.57
N THR A 292 0.17 22.01 -18.36
CA THR A 292 -0.83 23.00 -18.76
C THR A 292 -1.23 22.86 -20.23
N SER A 293 -1.04 21.69 -20.82
CA SER A 293 -1.42 21.41 -22.21
C SER A 293 -2.91 21.68 -22.42
N ALA A 294 -3.28 22.35 -23.52
CA ALA A 294 -4.69 22.64 -23.78
C ALA A 294 -5.47 21.38 -24.20
N ILE A 295 -4.77 20.43 -24.82
CA ILE A 295 -5.27 19.20 -25.44
C ILE A 295 -4.21 18.13 -25.21
N CYS A 296 -4.64 16.90 -24.97
CA CYS A 296 -3.75 15.76 -24.81
C CYS A 296 -3.02 15.38 -26.10
N PRO A 297 -1.90 14.64 -26.03
CA PRO A 297 -1.14 14.22 -27.22
C PRO A 297 -1.95 13.43 -28.26
N ASP A 298 -3.04 12.78 -27.85
CA ASP A 298 -3.95 12.03 -28.72
C ASP A 298 -5.10 12.87 -29.30
N GLY A 299 -5.14 14.17 -29.01
CA GLY A 299 -6.17 15.10 -29.44
C GLY A 299 -7.41 15.17 -28.52
N SER A 300 -7.44 14.39 -27.44
CA SER A 300 -8.53 14.41 -26.48
C SER A 300 -8.43 15.60 -25.50
N ALA A 301 -9.50 15.86 -24.75
CA ALA A 301 -9.54 16.97 -23.80
C ALA A 301 -8.53 16.79 -22.66
N ALA A 302 -8.01 17.90 -22.14
CA ALA A 302 -6.94 17.95 -21.14
C ALA A 302 -7.14 17.02 -19.92
N TYR A 303 -8.37 16.88 -19.41
CA TYR A 303 -8.70 15.99 -18.28
C TYR A 303 -8.40 14.49 -18.51
N ASN A 304 -8.07 14.09 -19.73
CA ASN A 304 -7.65 12.72 -20.07
C ASN A 304 -6.16 12.46 -19.83
N CYS A 305 -5.33 13.49 -19.65
CA CYS A 305 -3.88 13.33 -19.47
C CYS A 305 -3.27 14.29 -18.44
N ASP A 306 -3.87 15.47 -18.23
CA ASP A 306 -3.39 16.51 -17.34
C ASP A 306 -4.50 17.07 -16.42
N GLY A 307 -4.06 17.87 -15.46
CA GLY A 307 -4.86 18.39 -14.36
C GLY A 307 -5.39 17.30 -13.41
N VAL A 308 -6.06 17.76 -12.36
CA VAL A 308 -6.61 16.90 -11.32
C VAL A 308 -8.08 17.22 -11.10
N LEU A 309 -8.94 16.24 -11.31
CA LEU A 309 -10.34 16.31 -10.91
C LEU A 309 -10.44 16.03 -9.40
N ILE A 310 -10.92 17.02 -8.67
CA ILE A 310 -11.08 17.02 -7.21
C ILE A 310 -12.54 17.21 -6.84
N ARG A 311 -13.06 16.42 -5.93
CA ARG A 311 -14.45 16.55 -5.45
C ARG A 311 -14.47 16.56 -3.93
N ILE A 312 -15.09 17.59 -3.36
CA ILE A 312 -15.41 17.57 -1.95
C ILE A 312 -16.58 16.64 -1.65
N THR A 313 -16.57 16.03 -0.48
CA THR A 313 -17.68 15.22 0.03
C THR A 313 -17.64 15.17 1.54
N ASP A 314 -18.76 14.81 2.17
CA ASP A 314 -18.88 14.68 3.61
C ASP A 314 -18.50 13.28 4.07
N ALA A 315 -17.86 13.20 5.24
CA ALA A 315 -17.62 11.92 5.91
C ALA A 315 -18.86 11.55 6.71
N SER A 316 -19.53 10.47 6.30
CA SER A 316 -20.75 9.98 6.94
C SER A 316 -20.77 8.45 6.95
N ALA A 317 -21.37 7.88 7.98
CA ALA A 317 -21.67 6.44 8.01
C ALA A 317 -22.94 6.09 7.21
N GLU A 318 -23.70 7.08 6.75
CA GLU A 318 -24.98 6.89 6.04
C GLU A 318 -24.80 6.63 4.55
N PHE A 319 -23.66 7.00 3.98
CA PHE A 319 -23.34 6.82 2.56
C PHE A 319 -21.83 6.70 2.36
N HIS A 320 -21.44 6.06 1.27
CA HIS A 320 -20.05 6.00 0.87
C HIS A 320 -19.63 7.26 0.12
N ALA A 321 -18.42 7.75 0.39
CA ALA A 321 -17.91 9.01 -0.18
C ALA A 321 -17.89 9.06 -1.72
N TRP A 322 -17.77 7.89 -2.36
CA TRP A 322 -17.75 7.72 -3.82
C TRP A 322 -19.14 7.53 -4.45
N ASN A 323 -20.21 7.43 -3.65
CA ASN A 323 -21.56 7.29 -4.17
C ASN A 323 -22.14 8.68 -4.52
N PRO A 324 -22.73 8.83 -5.72
CA PRO A 324 -23.45 10.04 -6.10
C PRO A 324 -24.62 10.34 -5.14
N SER A 325 -24.83 11.62 -4.80
CA SER A 325 -26.02 12.02 -4.03
C SER A 325 -27.30 11.92 -4.87
N LEU A 326 -28.47 11.77 -4.25
CA LEU A 326 -29.76 11.73 -4.96
C LEU A 326 -29.97 12.92 -5.90
N GLY A 327 -29.52 14.13 -5.50
CA GLY A 327 -29.57 15.31 -6.36
C GLY A 327 -28.63 15.22 -7.57
N SER A 328 -27.45 14.60 -7.41
CA SER A 328 -26.50 14.38 -8.51
C SER A 328 -27.05 13.34 -9.51
N ILE A 329 -27.71 12.30 -9.00
CA ILE A 329 -28.39 11.28 -9.81
C ILE A 329 -29.54 11.92 -10.61
N ALA A 330 -30.42 12.67 -9.93
CA ALA A 330 -31.60 13.27 -10.55
C ALA A 330 -31.26 14.24 -11.69
N ARG A 331 -30.14 14.96 -11.59
CA ARG A 331 -29.66 15.91 -12.62
C ARG A 331 -28.58 15.33 -13.54
N ASN A 332 -28.27 14.04 -13.41
CA ASN A 332 -27.22 13.34 -14.13
C ASN A 332 -25.87 14.10 -14.12
N GLY A 333 -25.46 14.62 -12.97
CA GLY A 333 -24.28 15.47 -12.90
C GLY A 333 -23.67 15.50 -11.51
N ILE A 334 -22.45 15.00 -11.43
CA ILE A 334 -21.62 14.96 -10.24
C ILE A 334 -20.57 16.05 -10.39
N ALA A 335 -20.60 17.03 -9.49
CA ALA A 335 -19.72 18.19 -9.54
C ALA A 335 -18.31 17.87 -9.02
N PHE A 336 -17.33 18.32 -9.78
CA PHE A 336 -15.90 18.34 -9.46
C PHE A 336 -15.37 19.75 -9.66
N SER A 337 -14.23 20.07 -9.07
CA SER A 337 -13.37 21.13 -9.56
C SER A 337 -12.22 20.50 -10.37
N TYR A 338 -11.60 21.30 -11.22
CA TYR A 338 -10.45 20.89 -12.02
C TYR A 338 -9.25 21.77 -11.69
N LEU A 339 -8.17 21.13 -11.24
CA LEU A 339 -6.95 21.78 -10.75
C LEU A 339 -5.83 21.67 -11.78
N ARG A 340 -5.17 22.79 -12.06
CA ARG A 340 -3.97 22.88 -12.89
C ARG A 340 -3.20 24.14 -12.53
N ALA A 341 -1.91 24.20 -12.82
CA ALA A 341 -1.06 25.34 -12.45
C ALA A 341 -1.54 26.69 -13.02
N ASP A 342 -2.18 26.68 -14.19
CA ASP A 342 -2.79 27.84 -14.87
C ASP A 342 -4.30 27.99 -14.61
N VAL A 343 -4.92 27.07 -13.86
CA VAL A 343 -6.34 27.09 -13.47
C VAL A 343 -6.44 27.22 -11.95
N PRO A 344 -6.17 28.42 -11.39
CA PRO A 344 -6.11 28.64 -9.96
C PRO A 344 -7.45 28.40 -9.26
N LEU A 345 -7.37 27.67 -8.16
CA LEU A 345 -8.51 27.29 -7.32
C LEU A 345 -8.19 27.59 -5.83
N PRO A 346 -8.35 28.85 -5.40
CA PRO A 346 -7.96 29.29 -4.06
C PRO A 346 -8.88 28.78 -2.95
N LYS A 347 -10.09 28.31 -3.30
CA LYS A 347 -11.00 27.58 -2.42
C LYS A 347 -11.76 26.52 -3.22
N LEU A 348 -12.15 25.44 -2.55
CA LEU A 348 -13.11 24.45 -3.07
C LEU A 348 -14.55 24.89 -2.76
N ALA A 349 -15.52 24.21 -3.36
CA ALA A 349 -16.95 24.46 -3.12
C ALA A 349 -17.26 24.52 -1.61
N TRP A 350 -17.98 25.57 -1.19
CA TRP A 350 -18.32 25.86 0.21
C TRP A 350 -17.13 25.84 1.18
N ALA A 351 -15.91 26.08 0.69
CA ALA A 351 -14.66 25.93 1.47
C ALA A 351 -14.49 24.53 2.10
N GLY A 352 -15.02 23.49 1.44
CA GLY A 352 -14.83 22.10 1.86
C GLY A 352 -13.35 21.71 1.85
N ASN A 353 -12.97 20.86 2.81
CA ASN A 353 -11.57 20.59 3.12
C ASN A 353 -11.16 19.13 2.93
N GLN A 354 -12.02 18.30 2.34
CA GLN A 354 -11.79 16.87 2.19
C GLN A 354 -12.57 16.29 1.03
N GLY A 355 -12.11 15.15 0.50
CA GLY A 355 -12.89 14.36 -0.44
C GLY A 355 -12.05 13.45 -1.33
N LEU A 356 -12.37 13.41 -2.62
CA LEU A 356 -11.86 12.45 -3.60
C LEU A 356 -10.96 13.11 -4.65
N LEU A 357 -9.94 12.37 -5.09
CA LEU A 357 -9.11 12.68 -6.24
C LEU A 357 -9.25 11.56 -7.28
N MET A 358 -9.45 11.93 -8.54
CA MET A 358 -9.52 10.98 -9.65
C MET A 358 -8.18 10.91 -10.39
N LYS A 359 -7.91 9.75 -11.00
CA LYS A 359 -6.91 9.61 -12.07
C LYS A 359 -7.32 10.46 -13.26
N GLU A 360 -6.39 10.66 -14.19
CA GLU A 360 -6.72 11.11 -15.54
C GLU A 360 -7.77 10.21 -16.19
N LEU A 361 -8.72 10.76 -16.93
CA LEU A 361 -9.87 9.98 -17.41
C LEU A 361 -9.55 8.98 -18.52
N ALA A 362 -8.35 9.06 -19.13
CA ALA A 362 -7.85 8.01 -20.02
C ALA A 362 -7.25 6.81 -19.26
N ALA A 363 -7.06 6.90 -17.94
CA ALA A 363 -6.56 5.79 -17.15
C ALA A 363 -7.49 4.57 -17.30
N PRO A 364 -6.96 3.36 -17.55
CA PRO A 364 -7.78 2.16 -17.70
C PRO A 364 -8.64 1.91 -16.46
N THR A 365 -9.95 1.81 -16.67
CA THR A 365 -10.93 1.58 -15.61
C THR A 365 -12.12 0.79 -16.16
N ALA A 366 -12.84 0.04 -15.32
CA ALA A 366 -13.98 -0.76 -15.76
C ALA A 366 -15.20 0.11 -16.12
N HIS A 367 -15.32 1.28 -15.51
CA HIS A 367 -16.35 2.28 -15.76
C HIS A 367 -15.70 3.66 -16.05
N PRO A 368 -15.45 3.98 -17.33
CA PRO A 368 -14.90 5.28 -17.72
C PRO A 368 -15.87 6.42 -17.37
N LEU A 369 -15.35 7.52 -16.84
CA LEU A 369 -16.14 8.70 -16.52
C LEU A 369 -16.31 9.58 -17.76
N THR A 370 -17.46 10.27 -17.86
CA THR A 370 -17.75 11.19 -18.97
C THR A 370 -17.92 12.60 -18.46
N VAL A 371 -17.06 13.52 -18.90
CA VAL A 371 -17.27 14.97 -18.69
C VAL A 371 -18.40 15.44 -19.60
N ARG A 372 -19.46 15.98 -19.00
CA ARG A 372 -20.63 16.49 -19.71
C ARG A 372 -20.45 17.96 -20.09
N CYS A 373 -20.06 18.76 -19.11
CA CYS A 373 -19.84 20.19 -19.28
C CYS A 373 -18.91 20.75 -18.18
N ALA A 374 -18.45 21.98 -18.39
CA ALA A 374 -17.62 22.71 -17.45
C ALA A 374 -18.03 24.19 -17.39
N PHE A 375 -17.90 24.76 -16.21
CA PHE A 375 -18.13 26.17 -15.91
C PHE A 375 -16.79 26.78 -15.42
N PRO A 376 -16.33 27.92 -15.98
CA PRO A 376 -15.11 28.55 -15.51
C PRO A 376 -15.21 29.10 -14.08
N TRP A 377 -16.43 29.28 -13.59
CA TRP A 377 -16.80 29.70 -12.23
C TRP A 377 -17.85 28.71 -11.67
N ASP A 378 -18.53 29.03 -10.58
CA ASP A 378 -19.59 28.19 -10.05
C ASP A 378 -20.86 28.26 -10.91
N GLY A 379 -21.30 27.12 -11.44
CA GLY A 379 -22.50 26.99 -12.27
C GLY A 379 -23.80 26.86 -11.47
N ALA A 380 -23.72 26.75 -10.14
CA ALA A 380 -24.82 26.51 -9.22
C ALA A 380 -25.72 25.37 -9.70
N THR A 381 -25.10 24.24 -10.08
CA THR A 381 -25.80 23.15 -10.78
C THR A 381 -26.93 22.50 -9.98
N PHE A 382 -27.03 22.77 -8.68
CA PHE A 382 -28.17 22.40 -7.87
C PHE A 382 -29.52 22.96 -8.36
N PHE A 383 -29.52 24.13 -9.01
CA PHE A 383 -30.71 24.82 -9.51
C PHE A 383 -31.02 24.54 -10.99
N ARG A 384 -30.40 23.54 -11.58
CA ARG A 384 -30.61 23.12 -12.98
C ARG A 384 -31.41 21.82 -12.99
N SER A 385 -32.24 21.56 -14.00
CA SER A 385 -33.00 20.29 -14.05
C SER A 385 -32.15 19.14 -14.61
N ASP A 386 -31.15 19.48 -15.41
CA ASP A 386 -30.01 18.65 -15.78
C ASP A 386 -28.75 19.51 -15.54
N SER A 387 -27.70 18.97 -14.94
CA SER A 387 -26.57 19.81 -14.48
C SER A 387 -25.90 20.63 -15.59
N CYS A 388 -26.10 20.28 -16.86
CA CYS A 388 -25.53 21.00 -18.01
C CYS A 388 -26.52 21.84 -18.81
N ASN A 389 -27.79 21.98 -18.36
CA ASN A 389 -28.79 22.84 -19.01
C ASN A 389 -28.91 24.21 -18.34
N GLU A 390 -29.99 24.96 -18.60
CA GLU A 390 -30.20 26.29 -18.02
C GLU A 390 -30.57 26.27 -16.52
N HIS A 391 -30.13 27.31 -15.82
CA HIS A 391 -30.50 27.63 -14.44
C HIS A 391 -31.97 28.03 -14.35
N SER A 392 -32.72 27.42 -13.42
CA SER A 392 -34.17 27.63 -13.25
C SER A 392 -34.57 29.08 -12.97
N GLU A 393 -33.72 29.83 -12.25
CA GLU A 393 -33.95 31.26 -11.96
C GLU A 393 -33.36 32.24 -13.00
N GLY A 394 -32.65 31.72 -14.01
CA GLY A 394 -32.05 32.52 -15.08
C GLY A 394 -32.25 31.88 -16.46
N PRO A 395 -33.46 31.44 -16.84
CA PRO A 395 -33.67 30.77 -18.12
C PRO A 395 -33.33 31.69 -19.28
N GLY A 396 -32.87 31.11 -20.39
CA GLY A 396 -32.41 31.87 -21.56
C GLY A 396 -30.94 32.31 -21.46
N VAL A 397 -30.59 33.08 -20.42
CA VAL A 397 -29.21 33.57 -20.25
C VAL A 397 -28.25 32.48 -19.79
N SER A 398 -28.71 31.48 -19.05
CA SER A 398 -27.85 30.43 -18.49
C SER A 398 -27.75 29.15 -19.35
N LYS A 399 -28.19 29.21 -20.61
CA LYS A 399 -28.04 28.13 -21.59
C LYS A 399 -26.56 27.80 -21.85
N PRO A 400 -26.23 26.62 -22.40
CA PRO A 400 -24.88 26.32 -22.85
C PRO A 400 -24.27 27.45 -23.69
N CYS A 401 -22.96 27.68 -23.55
CA CYS A 401 -22.28 28.85 -24.13
C CYS A 401 -22.37 28.87 -25.66
N ASP A 402 -22.27 27.71 -26.30
CA ASP A 402 -22.34 27.59 -27.75
C ASP A 402 -23.73 27.89 -28.32
N GLU A 403 -24.80 27.58 -27.58
CA GLU A 403 -26.18 27.99 -27.91
C GLU A 403 -26.38 29.52 -27.86
N GLN A 404 -25.47 30.23 -27.21
CA GLN A 404 -25.45 31.68 -27.10
C GLN A 404 -24.41 32.36 -28.00
N GLY A 405 -23.66 31.58 -28.79
CA GLY A 405 -22.58 32.08 -29.64
C GLY A 405 -21.30 32.48 -28.87
N ILE A 406 -21.18 32.07 -27.60
CA ILE A 406 -19.99 32.27 -26.76
C ILE A 406 -19.06 31.08 -26.98
N THR A 407 -17.95 31.32 -27.68
CA THR A 407 -17.02 30.27 -28.13
C THR A 407 -15.56 30.55 -27.79
N THR A 408 -15.29 31.69 -27.15
CA THR A 408 -13.93 32.12 -26.75
C THR A 408 -13.93 32.58 -25.30
N ALA A 409 -12.75 32.60 -24.68
CA ALA A 409 -12.60 33.02 -23.29
C ALA A 409 -12.95 34.49 -23.11
N GLU A 410 -12.59 35.34 -24.07
CA GLU A 410 -12.89 36.77 -24.08
C GLU A 410 -14.39 37.03 -24.18
N GLN A 411 -15.11 36.32 -25.06
CA GLN A 411 -16.56 36.40 -25.13
C GLN A 411 -17.21 35.97 -23.81
N TRP A 412 -16.68 34.93 -23.16
CA TRP A 412 -17.19 34.49 -21.87
C TRP A 412 -16.93 35.52 -20.77
N LEU A 413 -15.77 36.18 -20.75
CA LEU A 413 -15.47 37.26 -19.80
C LEU A 413 -16.39 38.46 -20.01
N ASP A 414 -16.62 38.88 -21.25
CA ASP A 414 -17.55 39.97 -21.56
C ASP A 414 -18.97 39.63 -21.10
N TYR A 415 -19.41 38.41 -21.37
CA TYR A 415 -20.69 37.88 -20.89
C TYR A 415 -20.74 37.88 -19.36
N PHE A 416 -19.72 37.33 -18.71
CA PHE A 416 -19.66 37.19 -17.25
C PHE A 416 -19.65 38.56 -16.56
N TYR A 417 -18.84 39.51 -17.01
CA TYR A 417 -18.73 40.81 -16.36
C TYR A 417 -19.91 41.73 -16.67
N TYR A 418 -20.33 41.80 -17.94
CA TYR A 418 -21.23 42.86 -18.40
C TYR A 418 -22.65 42.38 -18.71
N ALA A 419 -22.84 41.14 -19.17
CA ALA A 419 -24.18 40.64 -19.48
C ALA A 419 -24.87 40.01 -18.25
N LEU A 420 -24.12 39.33 -17.37
CA LEU A 420 -24.65 38.74 -16.14
C LEU A 420 -24.81 39.76 -15.00
N THR A 421 -25.76 40.69 -15.12
CA THR A 421 -25.92 41.76 -14.13
C THR A 421 -26.71 41.38 -12.87
N ILE A 422 -27.47 40.28 -12.91
CA ILE A 422 -28.36 39.86 -11.81
C ILE A 422 -27.65 38.88 -10.88
N ASN A 423 -27.14 37.78 -11.43
CA ASN A 423 -26.49 36.72 -10.67
C ASN A 423 -25.41 36.06 -11.53
N LYS A 424 -24.18 36.01 -11.04
CA LYS A 424 -23.04 35.42 -11.75
C LYS A 424 -23.13 33.88 -11.85
N HIS A 425 -23.91 33.25 -10.97
CA HIS A 425 -24.19 31.80 -11.05
C HIS A 425 -25.05 31.42 -12.27
N PHE A 426 -25.61 32.39 -12.99
CA PHE A 426 -26.29 32.18 -14.28
C PHE A 426 -25.30 32.02 -15.45
N GLY A 427 -24.01 31.77 -15.16
CA GLY A 427 -22.98 31.41 -16.12
C GLY A 427 -23.45 30.32 -17.10
N CYS A 428 -23.02 30.45 -18.35
CA CYS A 428 -23.18 29.40 -19.36
C CYS A 428 -22.12 28.32 -19.17
N SER A 429 -22.40 27.10 -19.64
CA SER A 429 -21.48 25.97 -19.61
C SER A 429 -20.80 25.74 -20.96
N PHE A 430 -19.54 25.32 -20.92
CA PHE A 430 -18.82 24.76 -22.06
C PHE A 430 -18.99 23.24 -22.09
N LYS A 431 -19.04 22.64 -23.28
CA LYS A 431 -19.09 21.18 -23.46
C LYS A 431 -17.77 20.51 -23.04
N GLY A 432 -17.85 19.23 -22.73
CA GLY A 432 -16.69 18.42 -22.34
C GLY A 432 -15.72 18.07 -23.47
N ASP A 433 -15.97 18.46 -24.73
CA ASP A 433 -15.04 18.21 -25.83
C ASP A 433 -13.74 19.02 -25.71
N ALA A 434 -12.68 18.58 -26.38
CA ALA A 434 -11.35 19.17 -26.25
C ALA A 434 -11.31 20.68 -26.51
N SER A 435 -12.07 21.16 -27.51
CA SER A 435 -12.04 22.57 -27.91
C SER A 435 -12.71 23.46 -26.88
N GLN A 436 -13.93 23.09 -26.44
CA GLN A 436 -14.68 23.88 -25.47
C GLN A 436 -14.11 23.78 -24.07
N PHE A 437 -13.56 22.62 -23.68
CA PHE A 437 -12.90 22.47 -22.38
C PHE A 437 -11.61 23.31 -22.29
N ALA A 438 -10.86 23.44 -23.39
CA ALA A 438 -9.71 24.34 -23.45
C ALA A 438 -10.13 25.82 -23.25
N VAL A 439 -11.22 26.24 -23.88
CA VAL A 439 -11.78 27.60 -23.70
C VAL A 439 -12.25 27.81 -22.26
N ASN A 440 -12.87 26.80 -21.63
CA ASN A 440 -13.26 26.85 -20.22
C ASN A 440 -12.05 27.16 -19.31
N ASN A 441 -10.94 26.46 -19.52
CA ASN A 441 -9.72 26.65 -18.72
C ASN A 441 -9.11 28.04 -18.96
N GLN A 442 -9.08 28.51 -20.21
CA GLN A 442 -8.62 29.86 -20.55
C GLN A 442 -9.49 30.94 -19.89
N ALA A 443 -10.81 30.79 -19.91
CA ALA A 443 -11.74 31.71 -19.27
C ALA A 443 -11.47 31.81 -17.75
N ARG A 444 -11.25 30.68 -17.08
CA ARG A 444 -10.88 30.65 -15.65
C ARG A 444 -9.52 31.31 -15.41
N ALA A 445 -8.52 31.02 -16.24
CA ALA A 445 -7.18 31.61 -16.13
C ALA A 445 -7.18 33.15 -16.28
N LEU A 446 -8.11 33.70 -17.06
CA LEU A 446 -8.23 35.14 -17.32
C LEU A 446 -9.13 35.90 -16.33
N LEU A 447 -9.94 35.21 -15.51
CA LEU A 447 -10.76 35.86 -14.47
C LEU A 447 -9.88 36.68 -13.53
N THR A 448 -10.24 37.93 -13.26
CA THR A 448 -9.55 38.76 -12.25
C THR A 448 -9.54 38.09 -10.88
N ASP A 449 -8.50 38.33 -10.08
CA ASP A 449 -8.33 37.72 -8.76
C ASP A 449 -9.54 37.93 -7.83
N GLY A 450 -10.25 39.07 -7.89
CA GLY A 450 -11.48 39.29 -7.11
C GLY A 450 -12.50 38.17 -7.33
N TRP A 451 -12.99 38.02 -8.56
CA TRP A 451 -13.98 37.00 -8.93
C TRP A 451 -13.44 35.56 -8.86
N ARG A 452 -12.18 35.36 -9.24
CA ARG A 452 -11.53 34.04 -9.20
C ARG A 452 -11.41 33.51 -7.77
N ASN A 453 -11.18 34.39 -6.80
CA ASN A 453 -11.06 34.02 -5.39
C ASN A 453 -12.41 33.85 -4.70
N GLU A 454 -13.48 34.36 -5.31
CA GLU A 454 -14.83 34.26 -4.78
C GLU A 454 -15.44 32.87 -4.91
N GLU A 455 -15.18 32.09 -5.98
CA GLU A 455 -15.73 30.74 -6.16
C GLU A 455 -14.80 29.78 -6.93
N GLN A 456 -15.06 28.48 -6.77
CA GLN A 456 -14.46 27.39 -7.53
C GLN A 456 -14.83 27.43 -9.02
N ASN A 457 -14.11 26.67 -9.85
CA ASN A 457 -14.65 26.20 -11.13
C ASN A 457 -15.49 24.94 -10.89
N GLU A 458 -16.32 24.57 -11.87
CA GLU A 458 -17.19 23.40 -11.75
C GLU A 458 -17.16 22.57 -13.04
N VAL A 459 -16.75 21.31 -12.94
CA VAL A 459 -16.77 20.30 -14.00
C VAL A 459 -17.80 19.25 -13.64
N ILE A 460 -18.67 18.93 -14.59
CA ILE A 460 -19.77 17.98 -14.39
C ILE A 460 -19.44 16.66 -15.03
N ILE A 461 -19.32 15.63 -14.19
CA ILE A 461 -19.21 14.24 -14.61
C ILE A 461 -20.60 13.60 -14.66
N ALA A 462 -20.88 12.80 -15.68
CA ALA A 462 -22.12 12.04 -15.76
C ALA A 462 -22.29 11.10 -14.56
N ASN A 463 -23.54 10.79 -14.20
CA ASN A 463 -23.80 9.83 -13.13
C ASN A 463 -23.19 8.46 -13.48
N TRP A 464 -22.31 7.94 -12.61
CA TRP A 464 -21.68 6.63 -12.77
C TRP A 464 -22.40 5.51 -12.01
N GLY A 465 -23.42 5.82 -11.20
CA GLY A 465 -24.14 4.86 -10.36
C GLY A 465 -23.51 4.67 -8.98
N ASP A 466 -24.14 3.84 -8.16
CA ASP A 466 -23.74 3.57 -6.77
C ASP A 466 -22.90 2.29 -6.65
N ASP A 467 -22.10 2.20 -5.58
CA ASP A 467 -21.46 0.97 -5.11
C ASP A 467 -20.49 0.31 -6.11
N ILE A 468 -19.81 1.12 -6.92
CA ILE A 468 -18.77 0.67 -7.86
C ILE A 468 -17.36 1.25 -7.59
N PRO A 469 -16.88 1.32 -6.32
CA PRO A 469 -15.63 2.01 -5.95
C PRO A 469 -14.36 1.49 -6.64
N THR A 470 -14.36 0.23 -7.10
CA THR A 470 -13.23 -0.40 -7.80
C THR A 470 -13.32 -0.28 -9.33
N GLN A 471 -14.43 0.26 -9.85
CA GLN A 471 -14.67 0.37 -11.29
C GLN A 471 -14.50 1.80 -11.81
N ILE A 472 -14.50 2.81 -10.94
CA ILE A 472 -14.25 4.21 -11.27
C ILE A 472 -12.76 4.56 -11.06
N PRO A 473 -12.23 5.61 -11.73
CA PRO A 473 -10.82 5.98 -11.66
C PRO A 473 -10.47 6.74 -10.37
N LEU A 474 -10.92 6.26 -9.21
CA LEU A 474 -10.54 6.83 -7.92
C LEU A 474 -9.04 6.59 -7.66
N GLU A 475 -8.29 7.64 -7.33
CA GLU A 475 -6.85 7.57 -7.11
C GLU A 475 -6.45 7.75 -5.65
N ALA A 476 -7.12 8.65 -4.93
CA ALA A 476 -6.81 8.99 -3.56
C ALA A 476 -7.97 9.69 -2.85
N PHE A 477 -7.89 9.74 -1.53
CA PHE A 477 -8.64 10.67 -0.70
C PHE A 477 -7.77 11.87 -0.35
N PHE A 478 -8.36 13.03 -0.10
CA PHE A 478 -7.59 14.21 0.28
C PHE A 478 -8.15 14.92 1.50
N TYR A 479 -7.27 15.69 2.12
CA TYR A 479 -7.65 16.79 3.01
C TYR A 479 -6.80 18.04 2.69
N VAL A 480 -7.34 19.22 2.97
CA VAL A 480 -6.65 20.50 2.77
C VAL A 480 -5.66 20.76 3.90
N SER A 481 -4.42 21.11 3.55
CA SER A 481 -3.35 21.46 4.49
C SER A 481 -3.78 22.60 5.43
N GLY A 482 -3.52 22.44 6.73
CA GLY A 482 -3.92 23.43 7.75
C GLY A 482 -5.38 23.37 8.18
N SER A 483 -6.20 22.48 7.60
CA SER A 483 -7.58 22.23 8.04
C SER A 483 -7.66 21.15 9.14
N ALA A 484 -8.82 21.05 9.79
CA ALA A 484 -9.13 19.98 10.73
C ALA A 484 -9.72 18.71 10.04
N ALA A 485 -9.56 18.57 8.72
CA ALA A 485 -10.28 17.57 7.93
C ALA A 485 -9.53 16.23 7.71
N LEU A 486 -8.33 16.08 8.26
CA LEU A 486 -7.58 14.81 8.21
C LEU A 486 -8.41 13.61 8.70
N PRO A 487 -9.13 13.67 9.85
CA PRO A 487 -9.96 12.55 10.30
C PRO A 487 -11.04 12.13 9.31
N HIS A 488 -11.52 13.04 8.45
CA HIS A 488 -12.52 12.73 7.43
C HIS A 488 -11.90 11.97 6.25
N ALA A 489 -10.69 12.37 5.84
CA ALA A 489 -9.95 11.65 4.79
C ALA A 489 -9.51 10.25 5.25
N GLU A 490 -9.09 10.12 6.51
CA GLU A 490 -8.81 8.83 7.15
C GLU A 490 -10.05 7.95 7.20
N PHE A 491 -11.21 8.54 7.51
CA PHE A 491 -12.49 7.83 7.48
C PHE A 491 -12.80 7.27 6.08
N PHE A 492 -12.61 8.07 5.02
CA PHE A 492 -12.81 7.61 3.64
C PHE A 492 -11.88 6.46 3.26
N GLN A 493 -10.59 6.55 3.61
CA GLN A 493 -9.61 5.49 3.38
C GLN A 493 -10.03 4.20 4.09
N ASN A 494 -10.41 4.30 5.36
CA ASN A 494 -10.83 3.16 6.16
C ASN A 494 -12.12 2.54 5.62
N ASP A 495 -13.10 3.35 5.24
CA ASP A 495 -14.35 2.88 4.65
C ASP A 495 -14.11 2.16 3.30
N TYR A 496 -13.32 2.77 2.41
CA TYR A 496 -12.92 2.14 1.14
C TYR A 496 -12.23 0.80 1.35
N PHE A 497 -11.29 0.74 2.30
CA PHE A 497 -10.59 -0.51 2.63
C PHE A 497 -11.56 -1.58 3.15
N ARG A 498 -12.53 -1.22 4.00
CA ARG A 498 -13.54 -2.16 4.51
C ARG A 498 -14.46 -2.71 3.41
N VAL A 499 -14.79 -1.87 2.43
CA VAL A 499 -15.68 -2.26 1.31
C VAL A 499 -14.94 -3.09 0.27
N THR A 500 -13.70 -2.74 -0.04
CA THR A 500 -12.99 -3.28 -1.23
C THR A 500 -11.84 -4.23 -0.91
N GLY A 501 -11.32 -4.18 0.32
CA GLY A 501 -10.04 -4.81 0.69
C GLY A 501 -8.82 -4.17 0.02
N GLN A 502 -8.99 -3.03 -0.67
CA GLN A 502 -7.93 -2.31 -1.37
C GLN A 502 -7.54 -1.03 -0.63
N PHE A 503 -6.27 -0.67 -0.72
CA PHE A 503 -5.74 0.55 -0.13
C PHE A 503 -5.74 1.69 -1.14
N LEU A 504 -6.18 2.88 -0.73
CA LEU A 504 -5.98 4.15 -1.44
C LEU A 504 -5.36 5.16 -0.48
N PRO A 505 -4.34 5.94 -0.88
CA PRO A 505 -3.67 6.85 0.03
C PRO A 505 -4.53 8.08 0.36
N VAL A 506 -4.33 8.61 1.56
CA VAL A 506 -4.72 9.97 1.92
C VAL A 506 -3.61 10.92 1.49
N ILE A 507 -3.98 11.96 0.73
CA ILE A 507 -3.08 12.96 0.16
C ILE A 507 -3.38 14.32 0.79
N ARG A 508 -2.35 15.00 1.28
CA ARG A 508 -2.47 16.38 1.73
C ARG A 508 -2.47 17.31 0.51
N PHE A 509 -3.52 18.10 0.38
CA PHE A 509 -3.70 19.08 -0.69
C PHE A 509 -3.37 20.50 -0.19
N ASN A 510 -2.46 21.19 -0.87
CA ASN A 510 -2.10 22.58 -0.63
C ASN A 510 -2.77 23.49 -1.67
N LEU A 511 -3.67 24.37 -1.22
CA LEU A 511 -4.37 25.34 -2.08
C LEU A 511 -3.44 26.45 -2.61
N ALA A 512 -2.28 26.66 -1.98
CA ALA A 512 -1.31 27.68 -2.34
C ALA A 512 0.08 27.06 -2.52
N PRO A 513 0.29 26.24 -3.56
CA PRO A 513 1.56 25.58 -3.80
C PRO A 513 2.68 26.59 -4.09
N THR A 514 3.89 26.27 -3.64
CA THR A 514 5.12 27.01 -3.90
C THR A 514 6.17 26.08 -4.47
N ALA A 515 7.32 26.61 -4.89
CA ALA A 515 8.45 25.79 -5.35
C ALA A 515 8.93 24.76 -4.32
N ASN A 516 8.73 25.02 -3.01
CA ASN A 516 9.14 24.13 -1.92
C ASN A 516 7.98 23.35 -1.29
N GLU A 517 6.73 23.70 -1.63
CA GLU A 517 5.53 23.09 -1.08
C GLU A 517 4.59 22.71 -2.24
N PRO A 518 4.66 21.46 -2.72
CA PRO A 518 3.86 21.03 -3.87
C PRO A 518 2.36 21.06 -3.56
N ALA A 519 1.54 21.04 -4.62
CA ALA A 519 0.08 21.00 -4.49
C ALA A 519 -0.38 19.73 -3.76
N PHE A 520 0.29 18.59 -4.02
CA PHE A 520 -0.04 17.32 -3.39
C PHE A 520 1.16 16.75 -2.66
N SER A 521 0.97 16.28 -1.43
CA SER A 521 2.02 15.65 -0.64
C SER A 521 1.49 14.41 0.07
N TYR A 522 2.36 13.41 0.23
CA TYR A 522 2.04 12.18 0.92
C TYR A 522 2.84 12.07 2.22
N HIS A 523 2.16 11.61 3.25
CA HIS A 523 2.64 11.55 4.62
C HIS A 523 2.24 10.20 5.21
N PRO A 524 3.18 9.28 5.49
CA PRO A 524 2.87 7.96 6.06
C PRO A 524 2.11 8.01 7.38
N GLN A 525 2.27 9.08 8.16
CA GLN A 525 1.59 9.28 9.44
C GLN A 525 0.11 9.66 9.29
N ASP A 526 -0.32 10.14 8.13
CA ASP A 526 -1.71 10.54 7.84
C ASP A 526 -2.57 9.35 7.35
N GLN A 527 -2.05 8.12 7.51
CA GLN A 527 -2.65 6.90 6.96
C GLN A 527 -3.06 5.96 8.07
N LEU A 528 -4.04 5.11 7.76
CA LEU A 528 -4.47 3.97 8.56
C LEU A 528 -5.09 4.31 9.92
N ASP A 529 -5.43 5.58 10.19
CA ASP A 529 -6.36 5.87 11.28
C ASP A 529 -7.76 5.36 10.88
N VAL A 530 -8.61 5.13 11.87
CA VAL A 530 -10.05 4.88 11.66
C VAL A 530 -10.72 6.17 11.17
N GLY A 531 -10.18 7.33 11.56
CA GLY A 531 -10.75 8.64 11.30
C GLY A 531 -12.01 8.91 12.12
N ALA A 532 -12.66 10.02 11.82
CA ALA A 532 -13.96 10.37 12.38
C ALA A 532 -14.90 10.75 11.23
N PRO A 533 -16.16 10.26 11.21
CA PRO A 533 -17.17 10.89 10.38
C PRO A 533 -17.39 12.33 10.89
N ASN A 534 -18.04 13.17 10.09
CA ASN A 534 -18.49 14.49 10.52
C ASN A 534 -19.24 14.35 11.87
N PRO A 535 -18.97 15.23 12.87
CA PRO A 535 -19.84 15.34 14.05
C PRO A 535 -21.26 15.82 13.69
#